data_AF-A0A6V8SDV3-F1
#
_entry.id   AF-A0A6V8SDV3-F1
#
_cell.length_a   1.000
_cell.length_b   1.000
_cell.length_c   1.000
_cell.angle_alpha   90.00
_cell.angle_beta   90.00
_cell.angle_gamma   90.00
#
_symmetry.space_group_name_H-M   'P 1'
#
loop_
_entity.id
_entity.type
_entity.pdbx_description
1 polymer ?
#
loop_
_entity_poly.entity_id
_entity_poly.type
_entity_poly.pdbx_seq_one_letter_code
_entity_poly.pdbx_strand_id
1 'polypeptide(L)'
;MYYNNISAVSYATEYALSPNNKFVYMKPYGKIGGDCASFLSQCLLAGGSRMQYSDLPWFYQSISSSPYYKCPINWSVASSLYWFLMNNSTRSNYGPKGKLLNDISELTLGDLIFFQNSNKKIFHGSIVTSFDGEGTPLISQHTYNGLNVHIRSEYFKDTIYYVRIFI
;
A
#
# COMPACT_ATOMS: atom_id res chain seq x y z
N MET A 1 14.98 -3.57 -14.65
CA MET A 1 14.88 -3.65 -13.18
C MET A 1 13.58 -4.38 -12.87
N TYR A 2 13.55 -5.28 -11.87
CA TYR A 2 12.36 -6.06 -11.54
C TYR A 2 11.87 -5.71 -10.12
N TYR A 3 10.55 -5.67 -9.93
CA TYR A 3 9.92 -5.45 -8.63
C TYR A 3 9.83 -6.76 -7.86
N ASN A 4 10.45 -6.84 -6.67
CA ASN A 4 10.46 -8.04 -5.85
C ASN A 4 9.26 -8.06 -4.89
N ASN A 5 8.18 -8.70 -5.32
CA ASN A 5 6.97 -8.86 -4.52
C ASN A 5 7.23 -9.62 -3.20
N ILE A 6 8.13 -10.60 -3.18
CA ILE A 6 8.49 -11.35 -1.97
C ILE A 6 9.17 -10.46 -0.93
N SER A 7 10.02 -9.50 -1.35
CA SER A 7 10.62 -8.54 -0.43
C SER A 7 9.59 -7.57 0.15
N ALA A 8 8.62 -7.13 -0.65
CA ALA A 8 7.51 -6.31 -0.18
C ALA A 8 6.64 -7.08 0.84
N VAL A 9 6.36 -8.35 0.57
CA VAL A 9 5.60 -9.24 1.48
C VAL A 9 6.37 -9.49 2.77
N SER A 10 7.66 -9.79 2.69
CA SER A 10 8.52 -9.98 3.87
C SER A 10 8.52 -8.74 4.76
N TYR A 11 8.64 -7.55 4.17
CA TYR A 11 8.54 -6.29 4.90
C TYR A 11 7.16 -6.13 5.55
N ALA A 12 6.10 -6.39 4.80
CA ALA A 12 4.74 -6.30 5.32
C ALA A 12 4.54 -7.24 6.50
N THR A 13 4.96 -8.50 6.39
CA THR A 13 4.87 -9.50 7.46
C THR A 13 5.65 -9.11 8.71
N GLU A 14 6.85 -8.54 8.54
CA GLU A 14 7.69 -8.09 9.66
C GLU A 14 7.05 -6.91 10.41
N TYR A 15 6.51 -5.92 9.70
CA TYR A 15 6.10 -4.65 10.30
C TYR A 15 4.58 -4.48 10.50
N ALA A 16 3.75 -5.40 10.03
CA ALA A 16 2.28 -5.31 10.11
C ALA A 16 1.72 -5.11 11.53
N LEU A 17 2.37 -5.69 12.54
CA LEU A 17 1.96 -5.57 13.94
C LEU A 17 2.74 -4.48 14.70
N SER A 18 3.95 -4.17 14.25
CA SER A 18 4.88 -3.23 14.89
C SER A 18 5.48 -2.31 13.85
N PRO A 19 5.02 -1.04 13.74
CA PRO A 19 5.49 -0.13 12.70
C PRO A 19 7.00 0.09 12.71
N ASN A 20 7.60 0.17 11.52
CA ASN A 20 9.03 0.40 11.37
C ASN A 20 9.43 1.79 11.88
N ASN A 21 10.34 1.85 12.86
CA ASN A 21 10.81 3.09 13.48
C ASN A 21 11.61 4.02 12.53
N LYS A 22 12.02 3.53 11.35
CA LYS A 22 12.66 4.35 10.30
C LYS A 22 11.68 5.31 9.63
N PHE A 23 10.38 5.07 9.77
CA PHE A 23 9.32 5.88 9.20
C PHE A 23 8.44 6.45 10.32
N VAL A 24 7.91 7.65 10.10
CA VAL A 24 6.90 8.22 11.01
C VAL A 24 5.64 7.38 10.92
N TYR A 25 5.24 6.84 12.07
CA TYR A 25 3.97 6.14 12.19
C TYR A 25 2.81 7.13 12.36
N MET A 26 1.92 7.16 11.37
CA MET A 26 0.77 8.06 11.36
C MET A 26 -0.38 7.47 12.17
N LYS A 27 -0.37 7.71 13.50
CA LYS A 27 -1.37 7.13 14.41
C LYS A 27 -2.80 7.43 13.95
N PRO A 28 -3.70 6.45 13.97
CA PRO A 28 -5.11 6.67 13.66
C PRO A 28 -5.73 7.65 14.66
N TYR A 29 -6.67 8.46 14.20
CA TYR A 29 -7.47 9.36 15.04
C TYR A 29 -8.93 8.90 15.04
N GLY A 30 -9.39 8.34 16.16
CA GLY A 30 -10.72 7.72 16.25
C GLY A 30 -10.86 6.53 15.29
N LYS A 31 -11.92 6.55 14.45
CA LYS A 31 -12.16 5.53 13.40
C LYS A 31 -11.41 5.82 12.09
N ILE A 32 -10.67 6.93 12.03
CA ILE A 32 -9.95 7.35 10.83
C ILE A 32 -8.57 6.70 10.87
N GLY A 33 -8.33 5.76 9.96
CA GLY A 33 -7.00 5.18 9.73
C GLY A 33 -5.98 6.28 9.37
N GLY A 34 -4.72 6.07 9.72
CA GLY A 34 -3.67 7.08 9.48
C GLY A 34 -2.51 6.58 8.63
N ASP A 35 -2.15 5.30 8.76
CA ASP A 35 -0.86 4.82 8.27
C ASP A 35 -0.96 3.81 7.11
N CYS A 36 -2.16 3.38 6.70
CA CYS A 36 -2.31 2.33 5.69
C CYS A 36 -1.53 2.60 4.39
N ALA A 37 -1.63 3.81 3.82
CA ALA A 37 -0.90 4.14 2.59
C ALA A 37 0.60 4.32 2.81
N SER A 38 1.01 4.87 3.97
CA SER A 38 2.42 4.96 4.35
C SER A 38 3.04 3.57 4.46
N PHE A 39 2.34 2.63 5.11
CA PHE A 39 2.73 1.24 5.22
C PHE A 39 2.87 0.56 3.86
N LEU A 40 1.86 0.72 2.97
CA LEU A 40 1.96 0.18 1.61
C LEU A 40 3.15 0.80 0.86
N SER A 41 3.37 2.11 0.99
CA SER A 41 4.52 2.76 0.36
C SER A 41 5.86 2.22 0.85
N GLN A 42 5.96 1.90 2.15
CA GLN A 42 7.14 1.23 2.71
C GLN A 42 7.33 -0.18 2.15
N CYS A 43 6.24 -0.96 2.00
CA CYS A 43 6.28 -2.29 1.37
C CYS A 43 6.77 -2.19 -0.08
N LEU A 44 6.23 -1.24 -0.85
CA LEU A 44 6.62 -0.99 -2.24
C LEU A 44 8.09 -0.60 -2.36
N LEU A 45 8.59 0.23 -1.43
CA LEU A 45 10.00 0.61 -1.35
C LEU A 45 10.88 -0.60 -1.05
N ALA A 46 10.49 -1.43 -0.08
CA ALA A 46 11.19 -2.68 0.26
C ALA A 46 11.18 -3.69 -0.90
N GLY A 47 10.13 -3.67 -1.73
CA GLY A 47 10.06 -4.42 -2.99
C GLY A 47 10.98 -3.91 -4.09
N GLY A 48 11.77 -2.86 -3.85
CA GLY A 48 12.76 -2.31 -4.78
C GLY A 48 12.24 -1.17 -5.66
N SER A 49 11.06 -0.62 -5.37
CA SER A 49 10.56 0.56 -6.09
C SER A 49 11.43 1.77 -5.81
N ARG A 50 11.98 2.37 -6.87
CA ARG A 50 12.81 3.58 -6.73
C ARG A 50 11.94 4.79 -6.42
N MET A 51 12.32 5.57 -5.42
CA MET A 51 11.66 6.85 -5.14
C MET A 51 11.75 7.79 -6.35
N GLN A 52 10.69 8.57 -6.57
CA GLN A 52 10.62 9.59 -7.60
C GLN A 52 10.44 10.97 -6.92
N TYR A 53 11.23 11.96 -7.34
CA TYR A 53 11.25 13.28 -6.71
C TYR A 53 10.66 14.39 -7.60
N SER A 54 10.57 14.16 -8.92
CA SER A 54 10.04 15.11 -9.91
C SER A 54 8.74 14.61 -10.56
N ASP A 55 7.99 15.54 -11.18
CA ASP A 55 6.78 15.34 -12.00
C ASP A 55 5.58 14.72 -11.30
N LEU A 56 5.77 13.55 -10.72
CA LEU A 56 4.82 12.80 -9.93
C LEU A 56 5.57 12.22 -8.72
N PRO A 57 5.87 13.06 -7.70
CA PRO A 57 6.78 12.70 -6.62
C PRO A 57 6.18 11.59 -5.75
N TRP A 58 6.94 10.55 -5.47
CA TRP A 58 6.64 9.49 -4.51
C TRP A 58 7.94 9.14 -3.78
N PHE A 59 8.10 9.65 -2.57
CA PHE A 59 9.33 9.48 -1.79
C PHE A 59 9.07 9.64 -0.28
N TYR A 60 10.02 9.17 0.52
CA TYR A 60 10.07 9.45 1.94
C TYR A 60 11.48 9.93 2.31
N GLN A 61 11.56 11.05 3.01
CA GLN A 61 12.82 11.59 3.53
C GLN A 61 12.76 11.66 5.05
N SER A 62 13.68 10.93 5.70
CA SER A 62 13.75 10.84 7.16
C SER A 62 14.55 11.98 7.80
N ILE A 63 14.49 12.01 9.13
CA ILE A 63 14.91 13.08 10.04
C ILE A 63 16.43 13.35 10.03
N SER A 64 17.26 12.51 9.40
CA SER A 64 18.73 12.74 9.38
C SER A 64 19.16 14.02 8.66
N SER A 65 18.27 14.66 7.89
CA SER A 65 18.57 15.83 7.05
C SER A 65 17.66 17.06 7.27
N SER A 66 16.65 16.97 8.15
CA SER A 66 15.64 18.03 8.39
C SER A 66 14.92 17.80 9.72
N PRO A 67 14.52 18.86 10.47
CA PRO A 67 13.75 18.73 11.70
C PRO A 67 12.35 18.11 11.50
N TYR A 68 11.91 17.98 10.25
CA TYR A 68 10.64 17.37 9.86
C TYR A 68 10.86 16.28 8.81
N TYR A 69 10.14 15.17 8.91
CA TYR A 69 10.04 14.20 7.81
C TYR A 69 9.33 14.85 6.62
N LYS A 70 9.65 14.39 5.41
CA LYS A 70 9.00 14.87 4.19
C LYS A 70 8.53 13.70 3.35
N CYS A 71 7.25 13.69 3.03
CA CYS A 71 6.67 12.77 2.06
C CYS A 71 5.53 13.47 1.31
N PRO A 72 5.36 13.24 -0.01
CA PRO A 72 4.23 13.74 -0.77
C PRO A 72 2.93 13.00 -0.39
N ILE A 73 1.77 13.55 -0.75
CA ILE A 73 0.46 13.04 -0.31
C ILE A 73 0.16 11.62 -0.80
N ASN A 74 0.69 11.24 -1.96
CA ASN A 74 0.60 9.88 -2.51
C ASN A 74 1.49 8.86 -1.80
N TRP A 75 2.40 9.26 -0.92
CA TRP A 75 3.06 8.34 0.00
C TRP A 75 2.13 7.95 1.16
N SER A 76 1.33 8.90 1.66
CA SER A 76 0.66 8.78 2.97
C SER A 76 -0.87 8.73 2.92
N VAL A 77 -1.51 8.98 1.78
CA VAL A 77 -2.98 8.99 1.64
C VAL A 77 -3.44 7.93 0.63
N ALA A 78 -4.37 7.06 1.05
CA ALA A 78 -4.80 5.89 0.27
C ALA A 78 -5.31 6.23 -1.14
N SER A 79 -6.19 7.22 -1.26
CA SER A 79 -6.68 7.67 -2.58
C SER A 79 -5.56 8.19 -3.47
N SER A 80 -4.62 8.95 -2.90
CA SER A 80 -3.52 9.54 -3.65
C SER A 80 -2.50 8.49 -4.07
N LEU A 81 -2.23 7.48 -3.24
CA LEU A 81 -1.38 6.34 -3.59
C LEU A 81 -2.01 5.52 -4.73
N TYR A 82 -3.30 5.20 -4.65
CA TYR A 82 -3.99 4.48 -5.72
C TYR A 82 -3.88 5.23 -7.05
N TRP A 83 -4.26 6.51 -7.07
CA TRP A 83 -4.20 7.30 -8.31
C TRP A 83 -2.78 7.50 -8.80
N PHE A 84 -1.79 7.60 -7.90
CA PHE A 84 -0.39 7.59 -8.27
C PHE A 84 -0.02 6.31 -9.03
N LEU A 85 -0.35 5.13 -8.49
CA LEU A 85 -0.03 3.84 -9.14
C LEU A 85 -0.65 3.74 -10.53
N MET A 86 -1.92 4.15 -10.66
CA MET A 86 -2.64 4.12 -11.94
C MET A 86 -2.05 5.12 -12.94
N ASN A 87 -1.79 6.36 -12.52
CA ASN A 87 -1.22 7.38 -13.40
C ASN A 87 0.24 7.08 -13.77
N ASN A 88 1.02 6.48 -12.88
CA ASN A 88 2.40 6.13 -13.15
C ASN A 88 2.53 4.93 -14.12
N SER A 89 1.48 4.11 -14.24
CA SER A 89 1.46 2.91 -15.11
C SER A 89 1.68 3.21 -16.60
N THR A 90 1.32 4.42 -17.05
CA THR A 90 1.45 4.87 -18.44
C THR A 90 2.63 5.81 -18.67
N ARG A 91 3.43 6.07 -17.62
CA ARG A 91 4.55 7.02 -17.66
C ARG A 91 5.89 6.29 -17.65
N SER A 92 6.91 6.94 -18.21
CA SER A 92 8.31 6.49 -18.17
C SER A 92 9.03 6.86 -16.86
N ASN A 93 8.29 7.29 -15.84
CA ASN A 93 8.83 7.68 -14.55
C ASN A 93 9.26 6.46 -13.72
N TYR A 94 10.18 6.68 -12.77
CA TYR A 94 10.47 5.73 -11.70
C TYR A 94 9.30 5.59 -10.72
N GLY A 95 9.43 4.65 -9.79
CA GLY A 95 8.42 4.38 -8.75
C GLY A 95 7.52 3.20 -9.10
N PRO A 96 6.70 2.76 -8.12
CA PRO A 96 5.79 1.67 -8.34
C PRO A 96 4.69 2.08 -9.33
N LYS A 97 4.22 1.11 -10.09
CA LYS A 97 3.11 1.22 -11.04
C LYS A 97 2.07 0.17 -10.69
N GLY A 98 0.82 0.46 -11.00
CA GLY A 98 -0.29 -0.45 -10.74
C GLY A 98 -1.02 -0.86 -12.01
N LYS A 99 -1.43 -2.12 -12.08
CA LYS A 99 -2.36 -2.66 -13.08
C LYS A 99 -3.58 -3.22 -12.36
N LEU A 100 -4.78 -2.84 -12.79
CA LEU A 100 -6.02 -3.42 -12.27
C LEU A 100 -6.15 -4.89 -12.70
N LEU A 101 -6.60 -5.73 -11.76
CA LEU A 101 -7.03 -7.10 -12.01
C LEU A 101 -8.56 -7.13 -12.02
N ASN A 102 -9.16 -8.12 -12.69
CA ASN A 102 -10.61 -8.21 -12.82
C ASN A 102 -11.24 -8.94 -11.64
N ASP A 103 -10.53 -9.91 -11.07
CA ASP A 103 -11.08 -10.80 -10.04
C ASP A 103 -10.12 -11.01 -8.86
N ILE A 104 -10.70 -11.32 -7.70
CA ILE A 104 -9.96 -11.63 -6.46
C ILE A 104 -9.09 -12.89 -6.61
N SER A 105 -9.53 -13.86 -7.42
CA SER A 105 -8.79 -15.09 -7.72
C SER A 105 -7.52 -14.86 -8.52
N GLU A 106 -7.38 -13.70 -9.18
CA GLU A 106 -6.14 -13.34 -9.87
C GLU A 106 -5.06 -12.87 -8.91
N LEU A 107 -5.38 -12.56 -7.65
CA LEU A 107 -4.43 -12.02 -6.68
C LEU A 107 -3.30 -13.00 -6.39
N THR A 108 -2.11 -12.42 -6.19
CA THR A 108 -0.90 -13.11 -5.78
C THR A 108 -0.23 -12.35 -4.64
N LEU A 109 0.76 -12.97 -3.99
CA LEU A 109 1.52 -12.34 -2.92
C LEU A 109 2.13 -11.01 -3.37
N GLY A 110 1.89 -9.96 -2.59
CA GLY A 110 2.40 -8.61 -2.82
C GLY A 110 1.49 -7.71 -3.66
N ASP A 111 0.39 -8.23 -4.20
CA ASP A 111 -0.65 -7.40 -4.82
C ASP A 111 -1.36 -6.55 -3.75
N LEU A 112 -1.82 -5.37 -4.14
CA LEU A 112 -2.51 -4.44 -3.27
C LEU A 112 -4.03 -4.51 -3.47
N ILE A 113 -4.78 -4.24 -2.42
CA ILE A 113 -6.24 -4.13 -2.45
C ILE A 113 -6.64 -2.76 -1.91
N PHE A 114 -7.40 -2.00 -2.67
CA PHE A 114 -7.94 -0.69 -2.27
C PHE A 114 -9.46 -0.73 -2.15
N PHE A 115 -9.99 0.03 -1.20
CA PHE A 115 -11.42 0.08 -0.89
C PHE A 115 -11.98 1.48 -1.09
N GLN A 116 -13.08 1.60 -1.83
CA GLN A 116 -13.78 2.85 -2.13
C GLN A 116 -15.21 2.81 -1.60
N ASN A 117 -15.53 3.79 -0.75
CA ASN A 117 -16.85 3.91 -0.15
C ASN A 117 -17.93 4.41 -1.14
N SER A 118 -19.19 4.42 -0.69
CA SER A 118 -20.35 4.91 -1.46
C SER A 118 -20.20 6.35 -1.97
N ASN A 119 -19.43 7.20 -1.27
CA ASN A 119 -19.10 8.57 -1.70
C ASN A 119 -17.98 8.64 -2.74
N LYS A 120 -17.62 7.50 -3.37
CA LYS A 120 -16.56 7.38 -4.39
C LYS A 120 -15.16 7.76 -3.90
N LYS A 121 -14.93 7.76 -2.58
CA LYS A 121 -13.61 8.03 -1.99
C LYS A 121 -12.90 6.73 -1.64
N ILE A 122 -11.71 6.53 -2.22
CA ILE A 122 -10.78 5.48 -1.77
C ILE A 122 -10.28 5.86 -0.37
N PHE A 123 -10.56 5.02 0.61
CA PHE A 123 -10.32 5.34 2.02
C PHE A 123 -9.33 4.40 2.70
N HIS A 124 -9.08 3.22 2.12
CA HIS A 124 -8.18 2.23 2.70
C HIS A 124 -7.45 1.44 1.62
N GLY A 125 -6.28 0.91 1.99
CA GLY A 125 -5.52 -0.02 1.19
C GLY A 125 -4.83 -1.06 2.07
N SER A 126 -4.56 -2.22 1.50
CA SER A 126 -3.88 -3.36 2.13
C SER A 126 -3.02 -4.13 1.12
N ILE A 127 -2.16 -5.01 1.60
CA ILE A 127 -1.28 -5.87 0.78
C ILE A 127 -1.58 -7.34 1.06
N VAL A 128 -1.64 -8.17 0.01
CA VAL A 128 -1.80 -9.62 0.14
C VAL A 128 -0.49 -10.23 0.62
N THR A 129 -0.49 -10.85 1.79
CA THR A 129 0.71 -11.42 2.43
C THR A 129 0.65 -12.93 2.63
N SER A 130 -0.53 -13.54 2.54
CA SER A 130 -0.71 -14.99 2.59
C SER A 130 -2.01 -15.39 1.91
N PHE A 131 -2.24 -16.70 1.81
CA PHE A 131 -3.54 -17.30 1.52
C PHE A 131 -3.90 -18.28 2.64
N ASP A 132 -5.19 -18.48 2.90
CA ASP A 132 -5.65 -19.52 3.82
C ASP A 132 -5.67 -20.91 3.15
N GLY A 133 -6.16 -21.92 3.88
CA GLY A 133 -6.24 -23.30 3.39
C GLY A 133 -7.21 -23.50 2.21
N GLU A 134 -8.10 -22.55 1.96
CA GLU A 134 -9.07 -22.57 0.85
C GLU A 134 -8.59 -21.73 -0.35
N GLY A 135 -7.43 -21.08 -0.24
CA GLY A 135 -6.90 -20.19 -1.26
C GLY A 135 -7.48 -18.77 -1.21
N THR A 136 -8.15 -18.38 -0.12
CA THR A 136 -8.63 -17.02 0.08
C THR A 136 -7.45 -16.10 0.44
N PRO A 137 -7.31 -14.92 -0.18
CA PRO A 137 -6.23 -14.00 0.16
C PRO A 137 -6.36 -13.44 1.58
N LEU A 138 -5.24 -13.47 2.30
CA LEU A 138 -5.05 -12.85 3.60
C LEU A 138 -4.20 -11.59 3.44
N ILE A 139 -4.63 -10.51 4.11
CA ILE A 139 -4.03 -9.19 3.97
C ILE A 139 -3.27 -8.76 5.21
N SER A 140 -2.31 -7.86 5.01
CA SER A 140 -1.70 -7.07 6.09
C SER A 140 -1.92 -5.57 5.88
N GLN A 141 -2.11 -4.81 6.96
CA GLN A 141 -2.47 -3.39 6.91
C GLN A 141 -2.31 -2.63 8.24
N HIS A 142 -2.25 -1.28 8.18
CA HIS A 142 -2.06 -0.36 9.32
C HIS A 142 -3.25 0.61 9.62
N THR A 143 -4.49 0.21 9.35
CA THR A 143 -5.67 0.87 9.94
C THR A 143 -5.90 0.40 11.37
N TYR A 144 -5.68 -0.90 11.62
CA TYR A 144 -5.75 -1.50 12.96
C TYR A 144 -4.63 -2.50 13.23
N ASN A 145 -3.55 -2.45 12.45
CA ASN A 145 -2.38 -3.34 12.53
C ASN A 145 -2.78 -4.82 12.48
N GLY A 146 -3.06 -5.31 11.27
CA GLY A 146 -3.40 -6.70 11.02
C GLY A 146 -2.31 -7.39 10.22
N LEU A 147 -1.95 -8.61 10.62
CA LEU A 147 -1.04 -9.51 9.91
C LEU A 147 -1.82 -10.75 9.46
N ASN A 148 -1.83 -11.05 8.16
CA ASN A 148 -2.50 -12.21 7.58
C ASN A 148 -3.96 -12.36 8.04
N VAL A 149 -4.69 -11.25 8.05
CA VAL A 149 -6.10 -11.21 8.45
C VAL A 149 -7.01 -11.31 7.22
N HIS A 150 -8.20 -11.87 7.40
CA HIS A 150 -9.22 -11.80 6.37
C HIS A 150 -9.65 -10.35 6.10
N ILE A 151 -10.05 -10.09 4.86
CA ILE A 151 -10.75 -8.85 4.52
C ILE A 151 -12.03 -8.78 5.36
N ARG A 152 -12.22 -7.66 6.06
CA ARG A 152 -13.40 -7.44 6.89
C ARG A 152 -14.67 -7.52 6.05
N SER A 153 -15.68 -8.23 6.56
CA SER A 153 -16.92 -8.50 5.81
C SER A 153 -17.65 -7.22 5.42
N GLU A 154 -17.51 -6.14 6.20
CA GLU A 154 -18.11 -4.86 5.90
C GLU A 154 -17.55 -4.20 4.64
N TYR A 155 -16.28 -4.47 4.29
CA TYR A 155 -15.64 -3.89 3.10
C TYR A 155 -16.15 -4.51 1.79
N PHE A 156 -16.83 -5.66 1.81
CA PHE A 156 -17.48 -6.20 0.61
C PHE A 156 -18.73 -5.42 0.19
N LYS A 157 -19.19 -4.47 0.99
CA LYS A 157 -20.24 -3.51 0.60
C LYS A 157 -19.69 -2.33 -0.21
N ASP A 158 -18.37 -2.17 -0.23
CA ASP A 158 -17.65 -1.11 -0.93
C ASP A 158 -17.18 -1.58 -2.31
N THR A 159 -16.79 -0.62 -3.18
CA THR A 159 -16.08 -0.97 -4.42
C THR A 159 -14.65 -1.38 -4.06
N ILE A 160 -14.21 -2.55 -4.55
CA ILE A 160 -12.87 -3.08 -4.32
C ILE A 160 -12.03 -3.00 -5.60
N TYR A 161 -10.78 -2.56 -5.48
CA TYR A 161 -9.80 -2.54 -6.56
C TYR A 161 -8.64 -3.46 -6.23
N TYR A 162 -8.42 -4.47 -7.06
CA TYR A 162 -7.27 -5.37 -7.01
C TYR A 162 -6.17 -4.81 -7.91
N VAL A 163 -4.99 -4.56 -7.35
CA VAL A 163 -3.91 -3.84 -8.03
C VAL A 163 -2.63 -4.66 -7.98
N ARG A 164 -2.18 -5.12 -9.16
CA ARG A 164 -0.85 -5.72 -9.33
C ARG A 164 0.23 -4.68 -9.50
N ILE A 165 1.34 -4.86 -8.78
CA ILE A 165 2.47 -3.94 -8.80
C ILE A 165 3.54 -4.37 -9.80
N PHE A 166 4.07 -3.38 -10.53
CA PHE A 166 5.23 -3.52 -11.40
C PHE A 166 6.04 -2.21 -11.42
N ILE A 167 7.19 -2.20 -12.12
CA ILE A 167 8.05 -1.02 -12.31
C ILE A 167 8.40 -0.81 -13.78
#